data_AF-A0AAN5A0H0-F1
#
_entry.id   AF-A0AAN5A0H0-F1
#
_cell.length_a   1.000
_cell.length_b   1.000
_cell.length_c   1.000
_cell.angle_alpha   90.00
_cell.angle_beta   90.00
_cell.angle_gamma   90.00
#
_symmetry.space_group_name_H-M   'P 1'
#
loop_
_entity.id
_entity.type
_entity.pdbx_description
1 polymer ?
#
loop_
_entity_poly.entity_id
_entity_poly.type
_entity_poly.pdbx_seq_one_letter_code
_entity_poly.pdbx_strand_id
1 'polypeptide(L)'
;MKILILEREDEEVLAVHDRFKSLGHDVQHMQRVDRAMNLVRVDPPDLLVTALFPEGDQIGGESGLSVAMAAQFHNPALVTILLSDSLIFSQGELFSMLGSLRCVMRRPAPVDDLIEIANHFLEHGPVNCAPSANGPDICASCLLTDICSRAARARSVSADQDNGRRSDAA
;
A
#
# COMPACT_ATOMS: atom_id res chain seq x y z
N MET A 1 10.10 12.86 -4.74
CA MET A 1 10.41 11.71 -3.85
C MET A 1 10.53 10.47 -4.71
N LYS A 2 11.40 9.55 -4.30
CA LYS A 2 11.64 8.26 -4.96
C LYS A 2 10.61 7.25 -4.51
N ILE A 3 9.85 6.69 -5.45
CA ILE A 3 8.80 5.72 -5.19
C ILE A 3 9.17 4.44 -5.93
N LEU A 4 9.17 3.33 -5.21
CA LEU A 4 9.27 2.00 -5.79
C LEU A 4 7.94 1.29 -5.66
N ILE A 5 7.37 0.87 -6.79
CA ILE A 5 6.22 -0.03 -6.85
C ILE A 5 6.76 -1.41 -7.18
N LEU A 6 6.61 -2.35 -6.24
CA LEU A 6 6.99 -3.76 -6.39
C LEU A 6 5.73 -4.62 -6.42
N GLU A 7 5.16 -4.79 -7.61
CA GLU A 7 3.92 -5.52 -7.83
C GLU A 7 3.89 -6.01 -9.27
N ARG A 8 3.08 -7.03 -9.56
CA ARG A 8 2.78 -7.45 -10.93
C ARG A 8 2.22 -6.28 -11.73
N GLU A 9 2.54 -6.24 -13.02
CA GLU A 9 1.94 -5.25 -13.91
C GLU A 9 0.48 -5.59 -14.20
N ASP A 10 -0.40 -4.64 -13.92
CA ASP A 10 -1.79 -4.61 -14.31
C ASP A 10 -2.22 -3.15 -14.58
N GLU A 11 -3.46 -2.96 -15.03
CA GLU A 11 -3.99 -1.63 -15.37
C GLU A 11 -3.99 -0.70 -14.14
N GLU A 12 -4.31 -1.22 -12.95
CA GLU A 12 -4.33 -0.47 -11.71
C GLU A 12 -2.93 0.02 -11.31
N VAL A 13 -1.91 -0.83 -11.39
CA VAL A 13 -0.52 -0.47 -11.06
C VAL A 13 0.02 0.58 -12.04
N LEU A 14 -0.30 0.46 -13.33
CA LEU A 14 0.06 1.48 -14.32
C LEU A 14 -0.63 2.81 -14.01
N ALA A 15 -1.90 2.79 -13.63
CA ALA A 15 -2.63 4.00 -13.22
C ALA A 15 -2.02 4.64 -11.96
N VAL A 16 -1.62 3.84 -10.95
CA VAL A 16 -0.89 4.33 -9.77
C VAL A 16 0.45 4.94 -10.16
N HIS A 17 1.22 4.27 -11.01
CA HIS A 17 2.51 4.75 -11.50
C HIS A 17 2.35 6.12 -12.18
N ASP A 18 1.42 6.23 -13.13
CA ASP A 18 1.18 7.47 -13.87
C ASP A 18 0.67 8.58 -12.97
N ARG A 19 -0.17 8.24 -11.99
CA ARG A 19 -0.66 9.21 -11.01
C ARG A 19 0.47 9.77 -10.17
N PHE A 20 1.38 8.94 -9.64
CA PHE A 20 2.55 9.42 -8.92
C PHE A 20 3.51 10.22 -9.80
N LYS A 21 3.75 9.81 -11.06
CA LYS A 21 4.55 10.60 -12.01
C LYS A 21 3.92 11.98 -12.27
N SER A 22 2.60 12.06 -12.43
CA SER A 22 1.86 13.32 -12.63
C SER A 22 2.00 14.29 -11.45
N LEU A 23 2.25 13.77 -10.25
CA LEU A 23 2.50 14.53 -9.03
C LEU A 23 3.98 14.94 -8.87
N GLY A 24 4.84 14.60 -9.84
CA GLY A 24 6.26 14.98 -9.85
C GLY A 24 7.17 14.03 -9.06
N HIS A 25 6.71 12.83 -8.71
CA HIS A 25 7.56 11.83 -8.05
C HIS A 25 8.44 11.08 -9.05
N ASP A 26 9.59 10.61 -8.58
CA ASP A 26 10.43 9.69 -9.33
C ASP A 26 9.99 8.25 -9.06
N VAL A 27 9.13 7.74 -9.92
CA VAL A 27 8.53 6.40 -9.78
C VAL A 27 9.30 5.37 -10.59
N GLN A 28 9.64 4.26 -9.96
CA GLN A 28 10.09 3.03 -10.60
C GLN A 28 9.07 1.92 -10.31
N HIS A 29 8.72 1.15 -11.33
CA HIS A 29 7.93 -0.06 -11.19
C HIS A 29 8.78 -1.28 -11.51
N MET A 30 8.71 -2.29 -10.65
CA MET A 30 9.41 -3.56 -10.80
C MET A 30 8.47 -4.69 -10.41
N GLN A 31 8.60 -5.82 -11.10
CA GLN A 31 7.83 -7.02 -10.79
C GLN A 31 8.67 -8.06 -10.04
N ARG A 32 10.00 -7.99 -10.15
CA ARG A 32 10.93 -8.99 -9.62
C ARG A 32 11.60 -8.54 -8.33
N VAL A 33 11.61 -9.42 -7.34
CA VAL A 33 12.18 -9.18 -6.02
C VAL A 33 13.70 -9.04 -6.10
N ASP A 34 14.38 -9.89 -6.86
CA ASP A 34 15.84 -9.85 -7.03
C ASP A 34 16.36 -8.48 -7.54
N ARG A 35 15.67 -7.90 -8.52
CA ARG A 35 15.99 -6.57 -9.06
C ARG A 35 15.71 -5.46 -8.05
N ALA A 36 14.55 -5.52 -7.40
CA ALA A 36 14.20 -4.56 -6.36
C ALA A 36 15.21 -4.60 -5.20
N MET A 37 15.64 -5.80 -4.78
CA MET A 37 16.65 -6.00 -3.74
C MET A 37 17.98 -5.34 -4.10
N ASN A 38 18.42 -5.45 -5.35
CA ASN A 38 19.63 -4.78 -5.82
C ASN A 38 19.47 -3.26 -5.82
N LEU A 39 18.32 -2.74 -6.28
CA LEU A 39 18.03 -1.31 -6.30
C LEU A 39 18.05 -0.71 -4.89
N VAL A 40 17.29 -1.29 -3.94
CA VAL A 40 17.12 -0.68 -2.61
C VAL A 40 18.39 -0.63 -1.77
N ARG A 41 19.41 -1.42 -2.14
CA ARG A 41 20.74 -1.39 -1.50
C ARG A 41 21.60 -0.21 -1.96
N VAL A 42 21.40 0.25 -3.19
CA VAL A 42 22.20 1.33 -3.80
C VAL A 42 21.48 2.66 -3.81
N ASP A 43 20.16 2.63 -4.01
CA ASP A 43 19.31 3.81 -4.11
C ASP A 43 17.95 3.52 -3.45
N PRO A 44 17.87 3.52 -2.11
CA PRO A 44 16.64 3.19 -1.40
C PRO A 44 15.54 4.23 -1.69
N PRO A 45 14.27 3.81 -1.87
CA PRO A 45 13.16 4.72 -2.10
C PRO A 45 12.72 5.43 -0.81
N ASP A 46 11.95 6.50 -0.95
CA ASP A 46 11.24 7.18 0.14
C ASP A 46 9.92 6.46 0.47
N LEU A 47 9.27 5.91 -0.56
CA LEU A 47 8.04 5.11 -0.47
C LEU A 47 8.20 3.79 -1.22
N LEU A 48 7.89 2.69 -0.56
CA LEU A 48 7.74 1.36 -1.15
C LEU A 48 6.27 0.95 -1.12
N VAL A 49 5.67 0.77 -2.28
CA VAL A 49 4.38 0.09 -2.44
C VAL A 49 4.69 -1.31 -2.93
N THR A 50 4.34 -2.34 -2.16
CA THR A 50 4.77 -3.70 -2.49
C THR A 50 3.70 -4.73 -2.24
N ALA A 51 3.56 -5.70 -3.14
CA ALA A 51 2.81 -6.92 -2.86
C ALA A 51 3.54 -7.77 -1.82
N LEU A 52 2.80 -8.59 -1.07
CA LEU A 52 3.45 -9.62 -0.26
C LEU A 52 4.27 -10.59 -1.12
N PHE A 53 3.71 -10.98 -2.27
CA PHE A 53 4.32 -11.86 -3.28
C PHE A 53 4.14 -11.27 -4.68
N PRO A 54 5.04 -10.37 -5.13
CA PRO A 54 4.87 -9.60 -6.37
C PRO A 54 5.00 -10.45 -7.65
N GLU A 55 5.72 -11.58 -7.58
CA GLU A 55 5.88 -12.51 -8.70
C GLU A 55 4.75 -13.55 -8.78
N GLY A 56 3.90 -13.65 -7.76
CA GLY A 56 2.75 -14.55 -7.68
C GLY A 56 2.70 -15.37 -6.38
N ASP A 57 1.56 -16.01 -6.10
CA ASP A 57 1.25 -16.64 -4.79
C ASP A 57 1.94 -18.00 -4.56
N GLN A 58 3.12 -18.22 -5.15
CA GLN A 58 3.86 -19.47 -4.96
C GLN A 58 4.45 -19.52 -3.55
N ILE A 59 4.05 -20.54 -2.80
CA ILE A 59 4.61 -20.84 -1.48
C ILE A 59 6.12 -21.10 -1.65
N GLY A 60 6.95 -20.28 -0.99
CA GLY A 60 8.41 -20.34 -1.07
C GLY A 60 9.04 -19.33 -2.05
N GLY A 61 8.23 -18.51 -2.73
CA GLY A 61 8.71 -17.38 -3.53
C GLY A 61 9.31 -16.25 -2.68
N GLU A 62 10.15 -15.44 -3.30
CA GLU A 62 10.73 -14.26 -2.64
C GLU A 62 9.63 -13.25 -2.30
N SER A 63 9.66 -12.69 -1.08
CA SER A 63 8.61 -11.80 -0.58
C SER A 63 9.02 -10.34 -0.70
N GLY A 64 8.04 -9.48 -1.03
CA GLY A 64 8.18 -8.03 -0.98
C GLY A 64 8.57 -7.50 0.42
N LEU A 65 8.28 -8.25 1.48
CA LEU A 65 8.73 -7.92 2.85
C LEU A 65 10.26 -7.92 2.96
N SER A 66 10.95 -8.84 2.28
CA SER A 66 12.41 -8.88 2.30
C SER A 66 13.02 -7.61 1.71
N VAL A 67 12.42 -7.10 0.63
CA VAL A 67 12.81 -5.82 0.01
C VAL A 67 12.54 -4.67 0.96
N ALA A 68 11.38 -4.65 1.63
CA ALA A 68 11.05 -3.60 2.59
C ALA A 68 12.03 -3.58 3.78
N MET A 69 12.42 -4.74 4.29
CA MET A 69 13.43 -4.86 5.36
C MET A 69 14.81 -4.35 4.91
N ALA A 70 15.23 -4.67 3.68
CA ALA A 70 16.48 -4.17 3.13
C ALA A 70 16.42 -2.66 2.87
N ALA A 71 15.31 -2.17 2.33
CA ALA A 71 15.10 -0.76 2.05
C ALA A 71 15.09 0.08 3.33
N GLN A 72 14.38 -0.35 4.38
CA GLN A 72 14.33 0.39 5.66
C GLN A 72 15.70 0.44 6.36
N PHE A 73 16.54 -0.58 6.16
CA PHE A 73 17.89 -0.60 6.71
C PHE A 73 18.75 0.51 6.10
N HIS A 74 18.62 0.74 4.79
CA HIS A 74 19.35 1.80 4.08
C HIS A 74 18.66 3.17 4.16
N ASN A 75 17.33 3.20 4.34
CA ASN A 75 16.54 4.39 4.57
C ASN A 75 15.59 4.20 5.78
N PRO A 76 16.01 4.59 6.99
CA PRO A 76 15.16 4.49 8.19
C PRO A 76 13.88 5.34 8.12
N ALA A 77 13.80 6.32 7.22
CA ALA A 77 12.62 7.14 7.00
C ALA A 77 11.64 6.53 5.97
N LEU A 78 11.94 5.35 5.43
CA LEU A 78 11.08 4.65 4.47
C LEU A 78 9.64 4.54 4.97
N VAL A 79 8.71 4.83 4.06
CA VAL A 79 7.30 4.49 4.18
C VAL A 79 7.04 3.22 3.36
N THR A 80 6.46 2.20 3.98
CA THR A 80 6.02 0.99 3.28
C THR A 80 4.50 0.86 3.32
N ILE A 81 3.90 0.68 2.15
CA ILE A 81 2.50 0.27 1.97
C ILE A 81 2.52 -1.15 1.40
N LEU A 82 1.93 -2.10 2.12
CA LEU A 82 1.83 -3.49 1.70
C LEU A 82 0.48 -3.74 1.03
N LEU A 83 0.50 -4.35 -0.15
CA LEU A 83 -0.69 -4.85 -0.85
C LEU A 83 -0.81 -6.35 -0.58
N SER A 84 -1.91 -6.77 0.04
CA SER A 84 -2.14 -8.19 0.34
C SER A 84 -3.61 -8.54 0.46
N ASP A 85 -3.99 -9.63 -0.18
CA ASP A 85 -5.26 -10.35 -0.01
C ASP A 85 -5.15 -11.50 1.00
N SER A 86 -3.96 -11.72 1.55
CA SER A 86 -3.65 -12.81 2.47
C SER A 86 -3.96 -12.46 3.93
N LEU A 87 -4.50 -13.44 4.65
CA LEU A 87 -4.76 -13.37 6.10
C LEU A 87 -3.59 -13.90 6.95
N ILE A 88 -2.47 -14.28 6.31
CA ILE A 88 -1.31 -14.93 6.95
C ILE A 88 -0.74 -14.07 8.10
N PHE A 89 -1.07 -12.77 8.17
CA PHE A 89 -0.60 -11.86 9.22
C PHE A 89 -1.73 -11.05 9.88
N SER A 90 -2.90 -11.69 10.05
CA SER A 90 -4.12 -11.06 10.59
C SER A 90 -3.98 -10.42 11.97
N GLN A 91 -2.96 -10.81 12.76
CA GLN A 91 -2.76 -10.33 14.13
C GLN A 91 -1.74 -9.17 14.26
N GLY A 92 -1.36 -8.53 13.14
CA GLY A 92 -0.48 -7.35 13.17
C GLY A 92 1.00 -7.63 13.36
N GLU A 93 1.43 -8.90 13.29
CA GLU A 93 2.84 -9.33 13.40
C GLU A 93 3.76 -8.60 12.42
N LEU A 94 3.25 -8.23 11.23
CA LEU A 94 3.99 -7.45 10.24
C LEU A 94 4.42 -6.08 10.74
N PHE A 95 3.58 -5.39 11.52
CA PHE A 95 3.90 -4.06 12.04
C PHE A 95 5.00 -4.13 13.10
N SER A 96 5.05 -5.23 13.87
CA SER A 96 6.13 -5.48 14.82
C SER A 96 7.46 -5.80 14.13
N MET A 97 7.43 -6.45 12.97
CA MET A 97 8.64 -6.83 12.21
C MET A 97 9.18 -5.70 11.34
N LEU A 98 8.31 -4.84 10.81
CA LEU A 98 8.66 -3.85 9.80
C LEU A 98 8.30 -2.44 10.29
N GLY A 99 9.28 -1.78 10.91
CA GLY A 99 9.11 -0.42 11.45
C GLY A 99 8.85 0.65 10.39
N SER A 100 9.04 0.36 9.11
CA SER A 100 8.63 1.21 7.97
C SER A 100 7.19 0.98 7.51
N LEU A 101 6.54 -0.12 7.94
CA LEU A 101 5.17 -0.44 7.54
C LEU A 101 4.20 0.58 8.11
N ARG A 102 3.39 1.18 7.23
CA ARG A 102 2.40 2.18 7.62
C ARG A 102 0.97 1.74 7.33
N CYS A 103 0.79 0.98 6.26
CA CYS A 103 -0.52 0.53 5.83
C CYS A 103 -0.44 -0.85 5.17
N VAL A 104 -1.49 -1.65 5.36
CA VAL A 104 -1.76 -2.85 4.59
C VAL A 104 -3.09 -2.65 3.87
N MET A 105 -3.09 -2.71 2.55
CA MET A 105 -4.26 -2.56 1.70
C MET A 105 -4.60 -3.89 1.02
N ARG A 106 -5.89 -4.16 0.85
CA ARG A 106 -6.34 -5.33 0.09
C ARG A 106 -6.13 -5.10 -1.41
N ARG A 107 -5.76 -6.15 -2.13
CA ARG A 107 -5.73 -6.16 -3.60
C ARG A 107 -7.14 -6.45 -4.18
N PRO A 108 -7.56 -5.80 -5.28
CA PRO A 108 -6.93 -4.62 -5.88
C PRO A 108 -7.11 -3.39 -4.98
N ALA A 109 -6.08 -2.54 -4.91
CA ALA A 109 -6.14 -1.29 -4.16
C ALA A 109 -6.63 -0.16 -5.09
N PRO A 110 -7.71 0.57 -4.74
CA PRO A 110 -8.16 1.70 -5.55
C PRO A 110 -7.05 2.76 -5.66
N VAL A 111 -6.84 3.26 -6.88
CA VAL A 111 -5.76 4.23 -7.18
C VAL A 111 -5.85 5.45 -6.28
N ASP A 112 -7.03 6.09 -6.20
CA ASP A 112 -7.21 7.32 -5.42
C ASP A 112 -6.93 7.11 -3.93
N ASP A 113 -7.42 6.01 -3.35
CA ASP A 113 -7.17 5.66 -1.95
C ASP A 113 -5.66 5.48 -1.69
N LEU A 114 -4.98 4.74 -2.55
CA LEU A 114 -3.56 4.47 -2.41
C LEU A 114 -2.75 5.76 -2.47
N ILE A 115 -3.09 6.65 -3.40
CA ILE A 115 -2.42 7.95 -3.57
C ILE A 115 -2.69 8.86 -2.38
N GLU A 116 -3.93 8.93 -1.88
CA GLU A 116 -4.27 9.71 -0.68
C GLU A 116 -3.48 9.22 0.55
N ILE A 117 -3.47 7.91 0.77
CA ILE A 117 -2.73 7.27 1.86
C ILE A 117 -1.23 7.52 1.74
N ALA A 118 -0.67 7.35 0.55
CA ALA A 118 0.74 7.59 0.28
C ALA A 118 1.13 9.03 0.56
N ASN A 119 0.38 10.00 0.03
CA ASN A 119 0.64 11.42 0.24
C ASN A 119 0.55 11.79 1.72
N HIS A 120 -0.44 11.26 2.44
CA HIS A 120 -0.57 11.49 3.87
C HIS A 120 0.72 11.13 4.63
N PHE A 121 1.26 9.93 4.42
CA PHE A 121 2.49 9.51 5.10
C PHE A 121 3.75 10.23 4.62
N LEU A 122 3.80 10.58 3.34
CA LEU A 122 4.92 11.33 2.79
C LEU A 122 4.99 12.77 3.33
N GLU A 123 3.85 13.39 3.62
CA GLU A 123 3.78 14.75 4.18
C GLU A 123 3.97 14.79 5.70
N HIS A 124 3.42 13.81 6.43
CA HIS A 124 3.36 13.83 7.89
C HIS A 124 4.39 12.92 8.57
N GLY A 125 5.10 12.10 7.80
CA GLY A 125 6.05 11.13 8.32
C GLY A 125 5.38 10.00 9.12
N PRO A 126 6.14 9.26 9.95
CA PRO A 126 5.58 8.21 10.79
C PRO A 126 4.68 8.81 11.89
N VAL A 127 3.37 8.70 11.68
CA VAL A 127 2.34 9.11 12.65
C VAL A 127 2.06 7.97 13.62
N ASN A 128 2.04 8.22 14.93
CA ASN A 128 1.56 7.27 15.92
C ASN A 128 0.04 7.33 15.97
N CYS A 129 -0.64 6.30 15.49
CA CYS A 129 -2.10 6.28 15.44
C CYS A 129 -2.65 5.28 16.44
N ALA A 130 -3.68 5.69 17.18
CA ALA A 130 -4.39 4.84 18.11
C ALA A 130 -5.37 3.92 17.33
N PRO A 131 -5.56 2.66 17.75
CA PRO A 131 -6.50 1.74 17.09
C PRO A 131 -7.95 2.25 17.13
N SER A 132 -8.71 2.09 16.04
CA SER A 132 -10.17 2.26 16.04
C SER A 132 -10.88 0.91 16.31
N ALA A 133 -11.91 0.93 17.15
CA ALA A 133 -12.61 -0.27 17.64
C ALA A 133 -13.48 -1.04 16.61
N ASN A 134 -13.59 -0.57 15.37
CA ASN A 134 -14.55 -1.10 14.38
C ASN A 134 -13.91 -1.56 13.05
N GLY A 135 -12.59 -1.71 12.99
CA GLY A 135 -11.88 -2.22 11.79
C GLY A 135 -11.45 -3.69 11.94
N PRO A 136 -11.15 -4.40 10.84
CA PRO A 136 -10.39 -5.66 10.91
C PRO A 136 -9.10 -5.48 11.76
N ASP A 137 -8.61 -6.52 12.45
CA ASP A 137 -7.42 -6.40 13.33
C ASP A 137 -6.16 -5.88 12.60
N ILE A 138 -6.00 -6.21 11.31
CA ILE A 138 -4.97 -5.62 10.42
C ILE A 138 -5.13 -4.10 10.31
N CYS A 139 -6.37 -3.62 10.25
CA CYS A 139 -6.70 -2.20 10.19
C CYS A 139 -6.59 -1.53 11.56
N ALA A 140 -6.80 -2.24 12.67
CA ALA A 140 -6.61 -1.71 14.03
C ALA A 140 -5.13 -1.35 14.31
N SER A 141 -4.19 -2.08 13.68
CA SER A 141 -2.75 -1.78 13.70
C SER A 141 -2.28 -0.90 12.54
N CYS A 142 -3.14 -0.68 11.54
CA CYS A 142 -2.87 0.23 10.43
C CYS A 142 -2.97 1.68 10.92
N LEU A 143 -1.96 2.49 10.63
CA LEU A 143 -1.88 3.86 11.12
C LEU A 143 -2.93 4.80 10.47
N LEU A 144 -3.84 4.28 9.65
CA LEU A 144 -4.89 5.07 9.00
C LEU A 144 -6.26 4.39 9.05
N THR A 145 -6.56 3.61 10.09
CA THR A 145 -7.87 2.93 10.25
C THR A 145 -9.03 3.88 9.93
N ASP A 146 -9.00 5.11 10.44
CA ASP A 146 -10.06 6.10 10.24
C ASP A 146 -10.11 6.69 8.83
N ILE A 147 -8.98 6.83 8.12
CA ILE A 147 -8.97 7.31 6.73
C ILE A 147 -9.47 6.19 5.80
N CYS A 148 -8.97 4.96 5.98
CA CYS A 148 -9.44 3.80 5.23
C CYS A 148 -10.95 3.54 5.46
N SER A 149 -11.41 3.69 6.71
CA SER A 149 -12.84 3.55 7.06
C SER A 149 -13.69 4.65 6.46
N ARG A 150 -13.21 5.90 6.42
CA ARG A 150 -13.91 7.03 5.81
C ARG A 150 -14.01 6.90 4.30
N ALA A 151 -12.91 6.53 3.63
CA ALA A 151 -12.89 6.27 2.20
C ALA A 151 -13.87 5.14 1.84
N ALA A 152 -13.87 4.04 2.60
CA ALA A 152 -14.81 2.94 2.43
C ALA A 152 -16.28 3.36 2.63
N ARG A 153 -16.57 4.18 3.65
CA ARG A 153 -17.93 4.71 3.90
C ARG A 153 -18.38 5.66 2.81
N ALA A 154 -17.52 6.58 2.36
CA ALA A 154 -17.83 7.48 1.26
C ALA A 154 -18.24 6.70 0.01
N ARG A 155 -17.51 5.61 -0.31
CA ARG A 155 -17.86 4.70 -1.42
C ARG A 155 -19.19 3.97 -1.25
N SER A 156 -19.53 3.49 -0.05
CA SER A 156 -20.84 2.85 0.17
C SER A 156 -22.00 3.80 -0.11
N VAL A 157 -21.85 5.07 0.24
CA VAL A 157 -22.86 6.11 -0.03
C VAL A 157 -22.91 6.46 -1.51
N SER A 158 -21.76 6.52 -2.20
CA SER A 158 -21.71 6.75 -3.65
C SER A 158 -22.34 5.59 -4.45
N ALA A 159 -22.10 4.35 -4.03
CA ALA A 159 -22.65 3.16 -4.68
C ALA A 159 -24.18 3.05 -4.49
N ASP A 160 -24.70 3.38 -3.30
CA ASP A 160 -26.15 3.43 -3.06
C ASP A 160 -26.85 4.53 -3.87
N GLN A 161 -26.20 5.68 -4.07
CA GLN A 161 -26.74 6.77 -4.88
C GLN A 161 -26.76 6.44 -6.39
N ASP A 162 -25.77 5.71 -6.89
CA ASP A 162 -25.72 5.30 -8.30
C ASP A 162 -26.73 4.18 -8.59
N ASN A 163 -26.97 3.29 -7.61
CA ASN A 163 -28.00 2.25 -7.72
C ASN A 163 -29.43 2.82 -7.62
N GLY A 164 -29.66 3.83 -6.78
CA GLY A 164 -30.94 4.54 -6.69
C GLY A 164 -31.31 5.35 -7.93
N ARG A 165 -30.32 5.92 -8.64
CA ARG A 165 -30.55 6.62 -9.91
C ARG A 165 -30.87 5.70 -11.08
N ARG A 166 -30.42 4.43 -11.03
CA ARG A 166 -30.76 3.42 -12.04
C ARG A 166 -32.16 2.82 -11.85
N SER A 167 -32.67 2.78 -10.61
CA SER A 167 -34.03 2.28 -10.33
C SER A 167 -35.15 3.27 -10.67
N ASP A 168 -34.88 4.57 -10.70
CA ASP A 168 -35.87 5.61 -11.05
C ASP A 168 -35.97 5.87 -12.57
N ALA A 169 -35.12 5.22 -13.37
CA ALA A 169 -35.08 5.35 -14.83
C ALA A 169 -35.64 4.11 -15.58
N ALA A 170 -36.32 3.20 -14.87
CA ALA A 170 -36.92 1.98 -15.43
C ALA A 170 -38.46 2.01 -15.38
#